data_AF-T1EJR0-F1
#
_entry.id   AF-T1EJR0-F1
#
_cell.length_a   1.000
_cell.length_b   1.000
_cell.length_c   1.000
_cell.angle_alpha   90.00
_cell.angle_beta   90.00
_cell.angle_gamma   90.00
#
_symmetry.space_group_name_H-M   'P 1'
#
loop_
_entity.id
_entity.type
_entity.pdbx_description
1 polymer ?
#
loop_
_entity_poly.entity_id
_entity_poly.type
_entity_poly.pdbx_seq_one_letter_code
_entity_poly.pdbx_strand_id
1 'polypeptide(L)'
;KRYYCDYCDKSFADNPTNRKNHLSGVQHKIAKQNHYDQFKDPKIILMENFSKKPCHKFQQDGVCRFGEVCKYSHLTSNDIEYL
;
A
#
# COMPACT_ATOMS: atom_id res chain seq x y z
N LYS A 1 8.91 28.24 -8.03
CA LYS A 1 8.94 27.49 -6.75
C LYS A 1 8.75 26.00 -7.06
N ARG A 2 9.48 25.10 -6.42
CA ARG A 2 9.32 23.64 -6.58
C ARG A 2 8.66 23.06 -5.34
N TYR A 3 7.87 22.01 -5.51
CA TYR A 3 7.28 21.23 -4.44
C TYR A 3 8.06 19.93 -4.32
N TYR A 4 8.36 19.54 -3.09
CA TYR A 4 8.99 18.28 -2.74
C TYR A 4 8.01 17.44 -1.92
N CYS A 5 7.89 16.16 -2.25
CA CYS A 5 7.10 15.21 -1.48
C CYS A 5 8.04 14.25 -0.74
N ASP A 6 8.04 14.30 0.59
CA ASP A 6 8.89 13.45 1.42
C ASP A 6 8.58 11.96 1.27
N TYR A 7 7.29 11.60 1.16
CA TYR A 7 6.87 10.20 1.00
C TYR A 7 7.34 9.60 -0.33
N CYS A 8 7.39 10.41 -1.39
CA CYS A 8 7.70 9.93 -2.73
C CYS A 8 9.15 10.19 -3.15
N ASP A 9 9.92 10.94 -2.36
CA ASP A 9 11.24 11.50 -2.68
C ASP A 9 11.29 12.10 -4.10
N LYS A 10 10.36 13.03 -4.37
CA LYS A 10 10.19 13.64 -5.69
C LYS A 10 10.02 15.15 -5.61
N SER A 11 10.76 15.85 -6.47
CA SER A 11 10.67 17.30 -6.67
C SER A 11 10.04 17.64 -8.02
N PHE A 12 8.99 18.46 -8.04
CA PHE A 12 8.32 18.91 -9.27
C PHE A 12 7.94 20.39 -9.24
N ALA A 13 7.52 20.94 -10.39
CA ALA A 13 7.05 22.33 -10.48
C ALA A 13 5.79 22.52 -9.63
N ASP A 14 5.84 23.47 -8.70
CA ASP A 14 4.77 23.68 -7.72
C ASP A 14 3.63 24.50 -8.33
N ASN A 15 2.54 23.81 -8.67
CA ASN A 15 1.25 24.46 -8.89
C ASN A 15 0.13 23.68 -8.15
N PRO A 16 -0.96 24.35 -7.75
CA PRO A 16 -2.00 23.73 -6.92
C PRO A 16 -2.60 22.46 -7.52
N THR A 17 -2.84 22.46 -8.84
CA THR A 17 -3.42 21.32 -9.56
C THR A 17 -2.48 20.12 -9.58
N ASN A 18 -1.21 20.31 -9.93
CA ASN A 18 -0.18 19.27 -9.96
C ASN A 18 0.03 18.68 -8.57
N ARG A 19 0.09 19.54 -7.54
CA ARG A 19 0.21 19.09 -6.15
C ARG A 19 -0.99 18.23 -5.75
N LYS A 20 -2.22 18.69 -6.03
CA LYS A 20 -3.45 17.92 -5.73
C LYS A 20 -3.46 16.57 -6.45
N ASN A 21 -3.12 16.54 -7.73
CA ASN A 21 -3.08 15.32 -8.53
C ASN A 21 -2.00 14.35 -8.04
N HIS A 22 -0.84 14.86 -7.62
CA HIS A 22 0.20 14.04 -7.01
C HIS A 22 -0.29 13.40 -5.70
N LEU A 23 -0.84 14.20 -4.78
CA LEU A 23 -1.30 13.73 -3.47
C LEU A 23 -2.47 12.74 -3.56
N SER A 24 -3.32 12.83 -4.58
CA SER A 24 -4.44 11.91 -4.79
C SER A 24 -4.04 10.63 -5.54
N GLY A 25 -2.84 10.61 -6.14
CA GLY A 25 -2.32 9.51 -6.94
C GLY A 25 -2.07 8.23 -6.14
N VAL A 26 -2.24 7.09 -6.81
CA VAL A 26 -2.07 5.75 -6.21
C VAL A 26 -0.66 5.56 -5.63
N GLN A 27 0.37 6.02 -6.35
CA GLN A 27 1.76 5.90 -5.90
C GLN A 27 2.03 6.68 -4.62
N HIS A 28 1.49 7.89 -4.48
CA HIS A 28 1.61 8.67 -3.25
C HIS A 28 0.89 7.99 -2.09
N LYS A 29 -0.32 7.47 -2.32
CA LYS A 29 -1.09 6.74 -1.29
C LYS A 29 -0.33 5.50 -0.80
N ILE A 30 0.26 4.72 -1.71
CA ILE A 30 1.10 3.56 -1.37
C ILE A 30 2.33 4.01 -0.58
N ALA A 31 3.07 5.00 -1.06
CA ALA A 31 4.27 5.47 -0.39
C ALA A 31 3.97 5.99 1.03
N LYS A 32 2.88 6.75 1.18
CA LYS A 32 2.39 7.21 2.47
C LYS A 32 1.99 6.04 3.37
N GLN A 33 1.27 5.05 2.85
CA GLN A 33 0.88 3.86 3.61
C GLN A 33 2.10 3.09 4.12
N ASN A 34 3.05 2.79 3.23
CA ASN A 34 4.29 2.08 3.56
C ASN A 34 5.09 2.81 4.64
N HIS A 35 5.16 4.14 4.57
CA HIS A 35 5.82 4.94 5.61
C HIS A 35 5.21 4.71 6.99
N TYR A 36 3.87 4.72 7.12
CA TYR A 36 3.24 4.46 8.41
C TYR A 36 3.33 2.99 8.84
N ASP A 37 3.23 2.05 7.90
CA ASP A 37 3.30 0.63 8.19
C ASP A 37 4.69 0.23 8.73
N GLN A 38 5.77 0.93 8.38
CA GLN A 38 7.10 0.73 8.98
C GLN A 38 7.13 0.97 10.50
N PHE A 39 6.19 1.74 11.04
CA PHE A 39 6.11 2.04 12.47
C PHE A 39 4.97 1.30 13.18
N LYS A 40 4.16 0.52 12.45
CA LYS A 40 3.10 -0.30 13.04
C LYS A 40 3.66 -1.62 13.56
N ASP A 41 3.02 -2.14 14.60
CA ASP A 41 3.28 -3.51 15.05
C ASP A 41 2.95 -4.50 13.91
N PRO A 42 3.85 -5.42 13.56
CA PRO A 42 3.62 -6.43 12.53
C PRO A 42 2.31 -7.20 12.69
N LYS A 43 1.88 -7.48 13.93
CA LYS A 43 0.60 -8.16 14.20
C LYS A 43 -0.60 -7.34 13.77
N ILE A 44 -0.55 -6.02 13.95
CA ILE A 44 -1.62 -5.10 13.52
C ILE A 44 -1.70 -5.08 11.99
N ILE A 45 -0.56 -4.99 11.31
CA ILE A 45 -0.50 -5.03 9.83
C ILE A 45 -1.09 -6.35 9.31
N LEU A 46 -0.74 -7.47 9.95
CA LEU A 46 -1.25 -8.79 9.59
C LEU A 46 -2.76 -8.90 9.81
N MET A 47 -3.28 -8.41 10.95
CA MET A 47 -4.72 -8.42 11.25
C MET A 47 -5.53 -7.49 10.32
N GLU A 48 -4.97 -6.33 9.95
CA GLU A 48 -5.54 -5.45 8.92
C GLU A 48 -5.56 -6.13 7.55
N ASN A 49 -4.51 -6.89 7.20
CA ASN A 49 -4.46 -7.66 5.95
C ASN A 49 -5.48 -8.81 5.95
N PHE A 50 -5.62 -9.53 7.06
CA PHE A 50 -6.60 -10.59 7.25
C PHE A 50 -8.04 -10.10 7.10
N SER A 51 -8.33 -8.90 7.61
CA SER A 51 -9.67 -8.31 7.52
C SER A 51 -10.05 -7.86 6.10
N LYS A 52 -9.11 -7.85 5.14
CA LYS A 52 -9.40 -7.52 3.73
C LYS A 52 -10.09 -8.69 3.04
N LYS A 53 -10.88 -8.38 2.00
CA LYS A 53 -11.45 -9.42 1.12
C LYS A 53 -10.31 -10.22 0.45
N PRO A 54 -10.43 -11.55 0.33
CA PRO A 54 -9.41 -12.38 -0.33
C PRO A 54 -9.13 -11.95 -1.77
N CYS A 55 -7.87 -12.02 -2.18
CA CYS A 55 -7.47 -11.82 -3.57
C CYS A 55 -7.66 -13.11 -4.35
N HIS A 56 -8.75 -13.20 -5.12
CA HIS A 56 -9.03 -14.38 -5.93
C HIS A 56 -7.89 -14.75 -6.89
N LYS A 57 -7.20 -13.76 -7.47
CA LYS A 57 -6.05 -14.02 -8.36
C LYS A 57 -4.88 -14.67 -7.63
N PHE A 58 -4.56 -14.18 -6.43
CA PHE A 58 -3.51 -14.80 -5.63
C PHE A 58 -3.92 -16.20 -5.15
N GLN A 59 -5.16 -16.39 -4.71
CA GLN A 59 -5.65 -17.69 -4.27
C GLN A 59 -5.67 -18.74 -5.40
N GLN A 60 -6.00 -18.35 -6.62
CA GLN A 60 -6.08 -19.26 -7.76
C GLN A 60 -4.71 -19.55 -8.36
N ASP A 61 -3.92 -18.52 -8.61
CA ASP A 61 -2.69 -18.62 -9.41
C ASP A 61 -1.42 -18.63 -8.54
N GLY A 62 -1.53 -18.38 -7.23
CA GLY A 62 -0.40 -18.16 -6.32
C GLY A 62 0.35 -16.85 -6.57
N VAL A 63 -0.05 -16.08 -7.59
CA VAL A 63 0.66 -14.88 -8.05
C VAL A 63 -0.33 -13.74 -8.28
N CYS A 64 0.00 -12.57 -7.74
CA CYS A 64 -0.76 -11.35 -7.96
C CYS A 64 0.15 -10.27 -8.56
N ARG A 65 -0.26 -9.70 -9.69
CA ARG A 65 0.49 -8.63 -10.38
C ARG A 65 0.66 -7.35 -9.55
N PHE A 66 -0.18 -7.18 -8.53
CA PHE A 66 -0.13 -6.05 -7.62
C PHE A 66 0.80 -6.30 -6.41
N GLY A 67 1.31 -7.52 -6.20
CA GLY A 67 2.22 -7.83 -5.09
C GLY A 67 1.70 -7.36 -3.74
N GLU A 68 2.57 -6.72 -2.95
CA GLU A 68 2.28 -6.19 -1.62
C GLU A 68 1.31 -4.99 -1.64
N VAL A 69 1.20 -4.29 -2.77
CA VAL A 69 0.30 -3.13 -2.91
C VAL A 69 -1.12 -3.54 -3.29
N CYS A 70 -1.40 -4.85 -3.31
CA CYS A 70 -2.74 -5.36 -3.55
C CYS A 70 -3.71 -4.89 -2.45
N LYS A 71 -4.87 -4.39 -2.88
CA LYS A 71 -5.93 -3.96 -1.95
C LYS A 71 -6.69 -5.13 -1.30
N TYR A 72 -6.41 -6.37 -1.73
CA TYR A 72 -7.06 -7.60 -1.27
C TYR A 72 -6.09 -8.42 -0.43
N SER A 73 -6.61 -9.26 0.45
CA SER A 73 -5.81 -10.13 1.30
C SER A 73 -5.11 -11.20 0.48
N HIS A 74 -3.81 -11.37 0.72
CA HIS A 74 -3.01 -12.48 0.19
C HIS A 74 -2.74 -13.55 1.24
N LEU A 75 -3.35 -13.44 2.44
CA LEU A 75 -3.17 -14.44 3.47
C LEU A 75 -3.79 -15.77 3.03
N THR A 76 -2.99 -16.81 3.18
CA THR A 76 -3.40 -18.20 2.97
C THR A 76 -3.92 -18.79 4.27
N SER A 77 -4.58 -19.95 4.19
CA SER A 77 -5.06 -20.67 5.37
C SER A 77 -3.94 -20.95 6.39
N ASN A 78 -2.71 -21.17 5.93
CA ASN A 78 -1.56 -21.37 6.80
C ASN A 78 -1.17 -20.07 7.54
N ASP A 79 -1.24 -18.91 6.90
CA ASP A 79 -0.91 -17.63 7.57
C ASP A 79 -1.87 -17.29 8.71
N ILE A 80 -3.09 -17.85 8.66
CA ILE A 80 -4.12 -17.71 9.68
C ILE A 80 -3.89 -18.67 10.86
N GLU A 81 -3.24 -19.81 10.63
CA GLU A 81 -3.01 -20.83 11.65
C GLU A 81 -1.91 -20.43 12.65
N TYR A 82 -1.02 -19.52 12.25
CA TYR A 82 0.06 -18.98 13.09
C TYR A 82 -0.24 -17.61 13.71
N LEU A 83 -1.49 -17.12 13.60
CA LEU A 83 -1.99 -15.90 14.24
C LEU A 83 -2.51 -16.17 15.65
#